data_AF-A0AAV4ISD5-F1
#
_entry.id   AF-A0AAV4ISD5-F1
#
_cell.length_a   1.000
_cell.length_b   1.000
_cell.length_c   1.000
_cell.angle_alpha   90.00
_cell.angle_beta   90.00
_cell.angle_gamma   90.00
#
_symmetry.space_group_name_H-M   'P 1'
#
loop_
_entity.id
_entity.type
_entity.pdbx_description
1 polymer ?
#
loop_
_entity_poly.entity_id
_entity_poly.type
_entity_poly.pdbx_seq_one_letter_code
_entity_poly.pdbx_strand_id
1 'polypeptide(L)'
;MRCIICIHWLELISNTDLWERTQQQPIKVELRRRKWRAHFKETKAVHYKAQLGMEPTWPQSQRKAKNHVRGKQKAEMASVEKTWKQLEQIAQERMVRRTLVGGLCFSGS
;
A
#
# COMPACT_ATOMS: atom_id res chain seq x y z
N MET A 1 -4.49 24.27 9.95
CA MET A 1 -3.54 24.25 11.08
C MET A 1 -2.81 22.92 11.08
N ARG A 2 -1.49 22.90 10.87
CA ARG A 2 -0.67 21.67 10.81
C ARG A 2 0.34 21.70 11.95
N CYS A 3 -0.01 21.14 13.10
CA CYS A 3 0.87 21.05 14.26
C CYS A 3 1.52 19.66 14.27
N ILE A 4 2.70 19.54 13.65
CA ILE A 4 3.59 18.41 13.89
C ILE A 4 4.69 18.96 14.79
N ILE A 5 4.46 18.81 16.11
CA ILE A 5 5.35 19.21 17.21
C ILE A 5 5.42 20.74 17.36
N CYS A 6 5.30 21.24 18.59
CA CYS A 6 5.07 22.64 18.96
C CYS A 6 6.23 23.61 18.61
N ILE A 7 6.54 23.76 17.33
CA ILE A 7 7.35 24.85 16.79
C ILE A 7 6.35 25.77 16.09
N HIS A 8 6.14 26.95 16.67
CA HIS A 8 5.30 27.99 16.09
C HIS A 8 5.96 28.44 14.79
N TRP A 9 5.57 27.83 13.67
CA TRP A 9 5.93 28.35 12.36
C TRP A 9 5.33 29.75 12.29
N LEU A 10 6.20 30.77 12.23
CA LEU A 10 5.79 32.11 11.89
C LEU A 10 4.92 32.01 10.64
N GLU A 11 3.68 32.49 10.72
CA GLU A 11 2.75 32.56 9.58
C GLU A 11 3.33 33.33 8.37
N LEU A 12 4.51 33.93 8.54
CA LEU A 12 5.28 34.67 7.55
C LEU A 12 6.08 33.78 6.58
N ILE A 13 6.55 32.59 6.99
CA ILE A 13 7.35 31.74 6.10
C ILE A 13 6.38 30.88 5.29
N SER A 14 6.06 31.37 4.10
CA SER A 14 5.32 30.61 3.11
C SER A 14 6.06 29.30 2.77
N ASN A 15 5.33 28.24 2.44
CA ASN A 15 5.95 26.98 1.99
C ASN A 15 6.84 27.19 0.75
N THR A 16 6.54 28.21 -0.05
CA THR A 16 7.34 28.58 -1.23
C THR A 16 8.72 29.10 -0.83
N ASP A 17 8.82 30.02 0.13
CA ASP A 17 10.10 30.54 0.65
C ASP A 17 10.95 29.42 1.26
N LEU A 18 10.30 28.46 1.94
CA LEU A 18 10.98 27.31 2.51
C LEU A 18 11.58 26.41 1.43
N TRP A 19 10.85 26.11 0.36
CA TRP A 19 11.33 25.28 -0.75
C TRP A 19 12.46 25.96 -1.53
N GLU A 20 12.40 27.28 -1.71
CA GLU A 20 13.47 28.04 -2.36
C GLU A 20 14.78 27.99 -1.55
N ARG A 21 14.70 28.19 -0.22
CA ARG A 21 15.88 28.18 0.66
C ARG A 21 16.47 26.79 0.86
N THR A 22 15.63 25.76 0.94
CA THR A 22 16.06 24.37 1.17
C THR A 22 16.41 23.64 -0.12
N GLN A 23 16.12 24.23 -1.29
CA GLN A 23 16.14 23.57 -2.60
C GLN A 23 15.36 22.24 -2.64
N GLN A 24 14.42 22.04 -1.71
CA GLN A 24 13.64 20.81 -1.62
C GLN A 24 12.42 20.88 -2.52
N GLN A 25 12.20 19.81 -3.31
CA GLN A 25 11.00 19.72 -4.14
C GLN A 25 9.78 19.32 -3.30
N PRO A 26 8.58 19.84 -3.61
CA PRO A 26 7.36 19.42 -2.95
C PRO A 26 7.17 17.90 -3.07
N ILE A 27 6.80 17.25 -1.97
CA ILE A 27 6.61 15.79 -1.89
C ILE A 27 5.68 15.27 -3.00
N LYS A 28 4.64 16.03 -3.36
CA LYS A 28 3.72 15.66 -4.45
C LYS A 28 4.44 15.54 -5.82
N VAL A 29 5.39 16.43 -6.09
CA VAL A 29 6.19 16.44 -7.33
C VAL A 29 7.18 15.27 -7.32
N GLU A 30 7.84 15.04 -6.18
CA GLU A 30 8.76 13.91 -5.97
C GLU A 30 8.04 12.56 -6.17
N LEU A 31 6.85 12.39 -5.58
CA LEU A 31 6.03 11.19 -5.73
C LEU A 31 5.57 10.99 -7.18
N ARG A 32 5.13 12.05 -7.86
CA ARG A 32 4.76 11.98 -9.28
C ARG A 32 5.96 11.56 -10.15
N ARG A 33 7.13 12.13 -9.90
CA ARG A 33 8.36 11.82 -10.63
C ARG A 33 8.83 10.38 -10.38
N ARG A 34 8.74 9.90 -9.13
CA ARG A 34 9.01 8.49 -8.78
C ARG A 34 8.06 7.54 -9.49
N LYS A 35 6.76 7.86 -9.51
CA LYS A 35 5.74 7.05 -10.22
C LYS A 35 6.00 7.01 -11.72
N TRP A 36 6.31 8.14 -12.36
CA TRP A 36 6.64 8.19 -13.79
C TRP A 36 7.91 7.40 -14.10
N ARG A 37 8.98 7.54 -13.30
CA ARG A 37 10.22 6.75 -13.50
C ARG A 37 9.98 5.25 -13.37
N ALA A 38 9.14 4.81 -12.45
CA ALA A 38 8.79 3.40 -12.30
C ALA A 38 8.03 2.89 -13.53
N HIS A 39 7.00 3.63 -13.96
CA HIS A 39 6.19 3.26 -15.12
C HIS A 39 7.00 3.21 -16.43
N PHE A 40 7.93 4.14 -16.61
CA PHE A 40 8.82 4.17 -17.79
C PHE A 40 9.81 3.00 -17.80
N LYS A 41 10.34 2.58 -16.65
CA LYS A 41 11.21 1.40 -16.56
C LYS A 41 10.44 0.12 -16.89
N GLU A 42 9.21 0.02 -16.40
CA GLU A 42 8.34 -1.13 -16.62
C GLU A 42 7.93 -1.26 -18.10
N THR A 43 7.53 -0.16 -18.73
CA THR A 43 7.19 -0.12 -20.16
C THR A 43 8.38 -0.47 -21.05
N LYS A 44 9.59 0.04 -20.75
CA LYS A 44 10.82 -0.35 -21.45
C LYS A 44 11.15 -1.83 -21.30
N ALA A 45 11.00 -2.39 -20.11
CA ALA A 45 11.26 -3.80 -19.86
C ALA A 45 10.27 -4.71 -20.60
N VAL A 46 9.00 -4.31 -20.71
CA VAL A 46 7.98 -5.02 -21.50
C VAL A 46 8.28 -4.95 -22.99
N HIS A 47 8.64 -3.77 -23.50
CA HIS A 47 8.98 -3.59 -24.91
C HIS A 47 10.20 -4.45 -25.32
N TYR A 48 11.25 -4.44 -24.50
CA TYR A 48 12.44 -5.26 -24.72
C TYR A 48 12.14 -6.76 -24.72
N LYS A 49 11.29 -7.24 -23.80
CA LYS A 49 10.87 -8.65 -23.77
C LYS A 49 10.03 -9.05 -24.99
N ALA A 50 9.16 -8.16 -25.46
CA ALA A 50 8.39 -8.37 -26.69
C ALA A 50 9.30 -8.44 -27.93
N GLN A 51 10.33 -7.60 -27.98
CA GLN A 51 11.32 -7.60 -29.06
C GLN A 51 12.17 -8.89 -29.10
N LEU A 52 12.44 -9.47 -27.92
CA LEU A 52 13.11 -10.76 -27.76
C LEU A 52 12.18 -11.97 -27.90
N GLY A 53 10.89 -11.77 -28.24
CA GLY A 53 9.91 -12.86 -28.36
C GLY A 53 9.61 -13.58 -27.05
N MET A 54 9.98 -13.02 -25.90
CA MET A 54 9.69 -13.61 -24.59
C MET A 54 8.27 -13.25 -24.17
N GLU A 55 7.43 -14.25 -23.92
CA GLU A 55 6.11 -14.02 -23.33
C GLU A 55 6.22 -13.29 -21.98
N PRO A 56 5.40 -12.26 -21.73
CA PRO A 56 5.40 -11.55 -20.46
C PRO A 56 5.00 -12.52 -19.34
N THR A 57 5.92 -12.80 -18.41
CA THR A 57 5.72 -13.73 -17.27
C THR A 57 4.68 -13.24 -16.24
N TRP A 58 4.25 -11.98 -16.34
CA TRP A 58 3.37 -11.30 -15.38
C TRP A 58 2.01 -11.99 -15.09
N PRO A 59 1.28 -12.53 -16.07
CA PRO A 59 0.03 -13.24 -15.81
C PRO A 59 0.28 -14.53 -15.03
N GLN A 60 1.42 -15.18 -15.25
CA GLN A 60 1.77 -16.43 -14.60
C GLN A 60 2.18 -16.22 -13.13
N SER A 61 2.93 -15.15 -12.82
CA SER A 61 3.32 -14.82 -11.44
C SER A 61 2.11 -14.43 -10.58
N GLN A 62 1.14 -13.69 -11.13
CA GLN A 62 -0.12 -13.39 -10.44
C GLN A 62 -0.95 -14.65 -10.16
N ARG A 63 -1.06 -15.57 -11.14
CA ARG A 63 -1.74 -16.86 -10.96
C ARG A 63 -1.07 -17.70 -9.86
N LYS A 64 0.26 -17.77 -9.84
CA LYS A 64 1.05 -18.47 -8.80
C LYS A 64 0.81 -17.89 -7.41
N ALA A 65 0.84 -16.57 -7.26
CA ALA A 65 0.58 -15.91 -5.98
C ALA A 65 -0.85 -16.19 -5.47
N LYS A 66 -1.86 -16.13 -6.35
CA LYS A 66 -3.25 -16.47 -6.00
C LYS A 66 -3.40 -17.92 -5.55
N ASN A 67 -2.76 -18.85 -6.26
CA ASN A 67 -2.80 -20.27 -5.92
C ASN A 67 -2.08 -20.57 -4.60
N HIS A 68 -0.99 -19.88 -4.30
CA HIS A 68 -0.27 -19.97 -3.03
C HIS A 68 -1.13 -19.53 -1.84
N VAL A 69 -1.82 -18.38 -1.97
CA VAL A 69 -2.73 -17.88 -0.92
C VAL A 69 -3.87 -18.86 -0.68
N ARG A 70 -4.49 -19.38 -1.74
CA ARG A 70 -5.55 -20.40 -1.64
C ARG A 70 -5.03 -21.69 -0.98
N GLY A 71 -3.83 -22.13 -1.33
CA GLY A 71 -3.18 -23.30 -0.74
C GLY A 71 -2.94 -23.13 0.76
N LYS A 72 -2.46 -21.97 1.20
CA LYS A 72 -2.26 -21.64 2.62
C LYS A 72 -3.57 -21.65 3.40
N GLN A 73 -4.63 -21.04 2.88
CA GLN A 73 -5.94 -21.06 3.53
C GLN A 73 -6.48 -22.48 3.65
N LYS A 74 -6.33 -23.30 2.60
CA LYS A 74 -6.76 -24.71 2.63
C LYS A 74 -5.95 -25.54 3.64
N ALA A 75 -4.65 -25.32 3.74
CA ALA A 75 -3.80 -25.97 4.72
C ALA A 75 -4.13 -25.53 6.16
N GLU A 76 -4.39 -24.24 6.38
CA GLU A 76 -4.81 -23.69 7.67
C GLU A 76 -6.18 -24.28 8.09
N MET A 77 -7.12 -24.39 7.15
CA MET A 77 -8.41 -25.06 7.38
C MET A 77 -8.26 -26.57 7.63
N ALA A 78 -7.23 -27.22 7.09
CA ALA A 78 -6.99 -28.64 7.31
C ALA A 78 -6.25 -28.92 8.64
N SER A 79 -5.36 -28.01 9.06
CA SER A 79 -4.61 -28.15 10.33
C SER A 79 -5.44 -27.82 11.57
N VAL A 80 -6.56 -27.14 11.35
CA VAL A 80 -7.44 -26.68 12.40
C VAL A 80 -8.76 -27.40 12.15
N GLU A 81 -9.06 -28.47 12.90
CA GLU A 81 -10.34 -29.21 12.87
C GLU A 81 -11.54 -28.35 13.33
N LYS A 82 -11.54 -27.05 13.02
CA LYS A 82 -12.63 -26.14 13.32
C LYS A 82 -13.72 -26.34 12.28
N THR A 83 -14.94 -26.47 12.78
CA THR A 83 -16.13 -26.50 11.95
C THR A 83 -16.31 -25.12 11.28
N TRP A 84 -16.88 -25.08 10.06
CA TRP A 84 -17.17 -23.83 9.33
C TRP A 84 -17.79 -22.71 10.18
N LYS A 85 -18.68 -23.06 11.13
CA LYS A 85 -19.28 -22.13 12.10
C LYS A 85 -18.25 -21.38 12.96
N GLN A 86 -17.19 -22.04 13.40
CA GLN A 86 -16.15 -21.44 14.24
C GLN A 86 -15.26 -20.49 13.42
N LEU A 87 -15.03 -20.79 12.14
CA LEU A 87 -14.30 -19.90 11.23
C LEU A 87 -15.11 -18.63 10.91
N GLU A 88 -16.41 -18.78 10.71
CA GLU A 88 -17.33 -17.65 10.50
C GLU A 88 -17.35 -16.73 11.73
N GLN A 89 -17.40 -17.30 12.93
CA GLN A 89 -17.31 -16.54 14.18
C GLN A 89 -15.98 -15.77 14.30
N ILE A 90 -14.84 -16.40 13.99
CA ILE A 90 -13.52 -15.72 13.99
C ILE A 90 -13.49 -14.58 12.96
N ALA A 91 -14.10 -14.77 11.78
CA ALA A 91 -14.17 -13.74 10.76
C ALA A 91 -15.03 -12.54 11.21
N GLN A 92 -16.18 -12.80 11.84
CA GLN A 92 -17.04 -11.78 12.42
C GLN A 92 -16.35 -11.02 13.55
N GLU A 93 -15.70 -11.72 14.50
CA GLU A 93 -14.94 -11.10 15.60
C GLU A 93 -13.82 -10.19 15.07
N ARG A 94 -13.13 -10.60 13.99
CA ARG A 94 -12.09 -9.77 13.33
C ARG A 94 -12.68 -8.50 12.72
N MET A 95 -13.89 -8.56 12.13
CA MET A 95 -14.56 -7.39 11.58
C MET A 95 -15.03 -6.44 12.70
N VAL A 96 -15.64 -6.97 13.77
CA VAL A 96 -16.05 -6.18 14.94
C VAL A 96 -14.85 -5.48 15.58
N ARG A 97 -13.72 -6.19 15.75
CA ARG A 97 -12.48 -5.60 16.27
C ARG A 97 -11.94 -4.49 15.37
N ARG A 98 -12.01 -4.65 14.04
CA ARG A 98 -11.61 -3.59 13.09
C ARG A 98 -12.49 -2.35 13.21
N THR A 99 -13.80 -2.52 13.33
CA THR A 99 -14.74 -1.42 13.52
C THR A 99 -14.50 -0.69 14.84
N LEU A 100 -14.30 -1.44 15.94
CA LEU A 100 -14.04 -0.87 17.25
C LEU A 100 -12.72 -0.06 17.27
N VAL A 101 -11.63 -0.66 16.78
CA VAL A 101 -10.32 0.02 16.69
C VAL A 101 -10.41 1.24 15.76
N GLY A 102 -11.12 1.12 14.63
CA GLY A 102 -11.36 2.24 13.72
C GLY A 102 -12.09 3.40 14.40
N GLY A 103 -13.15 3.14 15.16
CA GLY A 103 -13.91 4.17 15.88
C GLY A 103 -13.09 4.86 16.98
N LEU A 104 -12.26 4.11 17.70
CA LEU A 104 -11.36 4.65 18.73
C LEU A 104 -10.25 5.54 18.13
N CYS A 105 -9.86 5.31 16.88
CA CYS A 105 -8.88 6.16 16.18
C CYS A 105 -9.44 7.50 15.69
N PHE A 106 -10.75 7.77 15.80
CA PHE A 106 -11.37 9.05 15.43
C PHE A 106 -11.80 9.92 16.62
N SER A 107 -11.90 9.37 17.84
CA SER A 107 -12.40 10.10 19.02
C SER A 107 -11.33 10.82 19.85
N GLY A 108 -10.11 10.95 19.31
CA GLY A 108 -9.00 11.66 19.95
C GLY A 108 -8.35 12.63 18.98
N SER A 109 -9.09 13.67 18.56
CA SER A 109 -8.55 14.83 17.88
C SER A 109 -9.21 16.12 18.36
#